data_AF-A0A6H1N2K5-F1
#
_entry.id   AF-A0A6H1N2K5-F1
#
_cell.length_a   1.000
_cell.length_b   1.000
_cell.length_c   1.000
_cell.angle_alpha   90.00
_cell.angle_beta   90.00
_cell.angle_gamma   90.00
#
_symmetry.space_group_name_H-M   'P 1'
#
loop_
_entity.id
_entity.type
_entity.pdbx_description
1 polymer ?
#
loop_
_entity_poly.entity_id
_entity_poly.type
_entity_poly.pdbx_seq_one_letter_code
_entity_poly.pdbx_strand_id
1 'polypeptide(L)'
;MTATVTIDEIVCLRPSTSSDFSIAGVIDSILQPVYNLPGGALVQQLTGNQDVGQMIQNALDESPDDLYVTTEPNAGKDHRVWPNSGDSTVPAGAGARIPLGIQLNVEGSQDIFLWDFDDVSADDLLGSVTISEDELGSGSLSKLAHSDEEHSYYYVQLS
;
A
#
# COMPACT_ATOMS: atom_id res chain seq x y z
N MET A 1 5.76 5.03 -25.95
CA MET A 1 5.23 3.65 -25.97
C MET A 1 4.46 3.53 -24.67
N THR A 2 3.30 2.88 -24.62
CA THR A 2 2.63 2.67 -23.33
C THR A 2 3.33 1.51 -22.64
N ALA A 3 3.89 1.74 -21.45
CA ALA A 3 4.47 0.69 -20.64
C ALA A 3 3.40 0.06 -19.75
N THR A 4 3.60 -1.18 -19.33
CA THR A 4 2.66 -1.88 -18.43
C THR A 4 3.41 -2.31 -17.19
N VAL A 5 2.75 -2.18 -16.04
CA VAL A 5 3.23 -2.64 -14.74
C VAL A 5 2.19 -3.55 -14.11
N THR A 6 2.65 -4.58 -13.40
CA THR A 6 1.77 -5.41 -12.58
C THR A 6 1.91 -5.00 -11.13
N ILE A 7 0.80 -4.72 -10.44
CA ILE A 7 0.79 -4.66 -8.97
C ILE A 7 0.55 -6.07 -8.46
N ASP A 8 1.58 -6.65 -7.87
CA ASP A 8 1.59 -8.05 -7.45
C ASP A 8 0.91 -8.23 -6.10
N GLU A 9 1.30 -7.42 -5.11
CA GLU A 9 0.93 -7.59 -3.72
C GLU A 9 0.89 -6.23 -3.01
N ILE A 10 -0.04 -6.09 -2.06
CA ILE A 10 -0.01 -5.06 -1.03
C ILE A 10 0.28 -5.73 0.31
N VAL A 11 1.19 -5.16 1.08
CA VAL A 11 1.51 -5.59 2.44
C VAL A 11 1.09 -4.50 3.41
N CYS A 12 0.09 -4.79 4.25
CA CYS A 12 -0.30 -3.90 5.34
C CYS A 12 0.76 -4.01 6.44
N LEU A 13 1.46 -2.92 6.74
CA LEU A 13 2.35 -2.87 7.90
C LEU A 13 1.61 -2.37 9.12
N ARG A 14 0.69 -1.43 8.92
CA ARG A 14 -0.18 -0.85 9.94
C ARG A 14 -1.46 -0.34 9.25
N PRO A 15 -2.64 -0.79 9.68
CA PRO A 15 -3.91 -0.25 9.18
C PRO A 15 -4.13 1.18 9.67
N SER A 16 -5.19 1.83 9.21
CA SER A 16 -5.63 3.11 9.76
C SER A 16 -5.88 3.03 11.26
N THR A 17 -5.63 4.13 11.96
CA THR A 17 -5.78 4.17 13.40
C THR A 17 -6.05 5.59 13.89
N SER A 18 -7.04 5.70 14.77
CA SER A 18 -7.37 6.96 15.46
C SER A 18 -6.49 7.23 16.67
N SER A 19 -5.50 6.36 16.95
CA SER A 19 -4.58 6.54 18.06
C SER A 19 -3.38 7.42 17.66
N ASP A 20 -3.00 8.35 18.55
CA ASP A 20 -1.81 9.20 18.38
C ASP A 20 -0.56 8.32 18.29
N PHE A 21 -0.11 8.00 17.07
CA PHE A 21 1.06 7.19 16.80
C PHE A 21 2.23 8.09 16.39
N SER A 22 3.38 7.98 17.08
CA SER A 22 4.59 8.74 16.75
C SER A 22 5.57 7.89 15.96
N ILE A 23 5.92 8.37 14.76
CA ILE A 23 6.42 7.51 13.66
C ILE A 23 7.81 7.91 13.17
N ALA A 24 8.40 8.95 13.76
CA ALA A 24 9.63 9.58 13.25
C ALA A 24 10.81 8.60 13.09
N GLY A 25 10.97 7.62 13.98
CA GLY A 25 12.05 6.62 13.88
C GLY A 25 11.77 5.49 12.88
N VAL A 26 10.50 5.10 12.74
CA VAL A 26 10.09 3.98 11.90
C VAL A 26 10.10 4.40 10.42
N ILE A 27 9.62 5.61 10.10
CA ILE A 27 9.60 6.16 8.73
C ILE A 27 11.00 6.16 8.10
N ASP A 28 12.03 6.66 8.79
CA ASP A 28 13.39 6.71 8.24
C ASP A 28 13.92 5.31 7.91
N SER A 29 13.60 4.32 8.75
CA SER A 29 13.99 2.91 8.55
C SER A 29 13.23 2.23 7.40
N ILE A 30 12.00 2.68 7.12
CA ILE A 30 11.13 2.18 6.06
C ILE A 30 11.49 2.85 4.73
N LEU A 31 11.70 4.18 4.70
CA LEU A 31 11.94 4.98 3.49
C LEU A 31 13.31 4.73 2.83
N GLN A 32 14.35 4.47 3.63
CA GLN A 32 15.71 4.20 3.11
C GLN A 32 15.80 2.93 2.21
N PRO A 33 15.13 1.80 2.54
CA PRO A 33 15.16 0.58 1.71
C PRO A 33 14.19 0.55 0.51
N VAL A 34 13.15 1.39 0.44
CA VAL A 34 12.07 1.30 -0.57
C VAL A 34 12.56 1.38 -2.02
N TYR A 35 13.53 2.24 -2.30
CA TYR A 35 13.90 2.56 -3.68
C TYR A 35 14.78 1.52 -4.39
N ASN A 36 15.30 0.49 -3.70
CA ASN A 36 16.35 -0.38 -4.27
C ASN A 36 16.18 -1.90 -4.03
N LEU A 37 15.03 -2.38 -3.57
CA LEU A 37 14.87 -3.80 -3.23
C LEU A 37 13.94 -4.55 -4.19
N PRO A 38 14.40 -5.66 -4.80
CA PRO A 38 13.51 -6.55 -5.54
C PRO A 38 12.48 -7.16 -4.58
N GLY A 39 11.19 -7.00 -4.92
CA GLY A 39 10.04 -7.21 -4.02
C GLY A 39 9.99 -8.52 -3.22
N GLY A 40 10.62 -9.60 -3.69
CA GLY A 40 10.73 -10.85 -2.92
C GLY A 40 11.60 -10.76 -1.64
N ALA A 41 12.54 -9.82 -1.56
CA ALA A 41 13.43 -9.62 -0.41
C ALA A 41 12.85 -8.64 0.63
N LEU A 42 11.85 -7.84 0.26
CA LEU A 42 11.32 -6.76 1.09
C LEU A 42 10.69 -7.31 2.38
N VAL A 43 9.78 -8.28 2.29
CA VAL A 43 9.09 -8.83 3.48
C VAL A 43 10.07 -9.48 4.47
N GLN A 44 11.08 -10.19 3.98
CA GLN A 44 12.14 -10.77 4.84
C GLN A 44 13.02 -9.69 5.48
N GLN A 45 13.32 -8.61 4.76
CA GLN A 45 14.10 -7.51 5.29
C GLN A 45 13.31 -6.64 6.28
N LEU A 46 12.03 -6.42 6.03
CA LEU A 46 11.11 -5.70 6.91
C LEU A 46 10.87 -6.46 8.21
N THR A 47 10.61 -7.77 8.14
CA THR A 47 10.46 -8.60 9.35
C THR A 47 11.78 -8.78 10.11
N GLY A 48 12.92 -8.64 9.43
CA GLY A 48 14.24 -8.57 10.05
C GLY A 48 14.58 -7.21 10.68
N ASN A 49 13.86 -6.15 10.32
CA ASN A 49 13.97 -4.83 10.94
C ASN A 49 13.12 -4.82 12.22
N GLN A 50 13.77 -4.64 13.36
CA GLN A 50 13.11 -4.65 14.66
C GLN A 50 12.04 -3.55 14.78
N ASP A 51 12.28 -2.37 14.21
CA ASP A 51 11.34 -1.23 14.30
C ASP A 51 10.08 -1.50 13.49
N VAL A 52 10.21 -2.06 12.28
CA VAL A 52 9.07 -2.47 11.45
C VAL A 52 8.32 -3.64 12.09
N GLY A 53 9.05 -4.62 12.62
CA GLY A 53 8.47 -5.73 13.37
C GLY A 53 7.65 -5.24 14.56
N GLN A 54 8.19 -4.30 15.36
CA GLN A 54 7.46 -3.71 16.48
C GLN A 54 6.23 -2.92 16.03
N MET A 55 6.31 -2.17 14.93
CA MET A 55 5.16 -1.47 14.37
C MET A 55 4.01 -2.43 14.02
N ILE A 56 4.32 -3.52 13.30
CA ILE A 56 3.32 -4.55 12.97
C ILE A 56 2.76 -5.16 14.26
N GLN A 57 3.61 -5.52 15.22
CA GLN A 57 3.17 -6.13 16.49
C GLN A 57 2.23 -5.23 17.29
N ASN A 58 2.53 -3.92 17.37
CA ASN A 58 1.70 -2.95 18.08
C ASN A 58 0.34 -2.72 17.40
N ALA A 59 0.24 -3.05 16.11
CA ALA A 59 -0.94 -2.88 15.28
C ALA A 59 -1.81 -4.14 15.16
N LEU A 60 -1.41 -5.28 15.77
CA LEU A 60 -2.13 -6.55 15.62
C LEU A 60 -3.55 -6.54 16.19
N ASP A 61 -3.80 -5.71 17.21
CA ASP A 61 -5.10 -5.58 17.86
C ASP A 61 -5.95 -4.45 17.26
N GLU A 62 -5.43 -3.72 16.26
CA GLU A 62 -6.19 -2.69 15.54
C GLU A 62 -7.18 -3.32 14.57
N SER A 63 -8.28 -2.60 14.31
CA SER A 63 -9.24 -3.01 13.30
C SER A 63 -8.58 -3.07 11.92
N PRO A 64 -8.81 -4.12 11.13
CA PRO A 64 -8.39 -4.14 9.73
C PRO A 64 -9.09 -3.05 8.91
N ASP A 65 -8.38 -2.47 7.95
CA ASP A 65 -9.00 -1.58 6.94
C ASP A 65 -9.78 -2.41 5.93
N ASP A 66 -10.89 -1.87 5.43
CA ASP A 66 -11.66 -2.37 4.30
C ASP A 66 -11.03 -1.88 2.97
N LEU A 67 -9.87 -2.45 2.64
CA LEU A 67 -9.02 -1.99 1.55
C LEU A 67 -9.65 -2.15 0.15
N TYR A 68 -9.56 -1.08 -0.64
CA TYR A 68 -9.71 -1.10 -2.09
C TYR A 68 -8.73 -0.12 -2.76
N VAL A 69 -8.60 -0.20 -4.10
CA VAL A 69 -7.59 0.56 -4.86
C VAL A 69 -8.21 1.28 -6.04
N THR A 70 -7.78 2.52 -6.27
CA THR A 70 -8.14 3.34 -7.44
C THR A 70 -6.87 3.84 -8.16
N THR A 71 -7.01 4.26 -9.42
CA THR A 71 -5.95 4.91 -10.22
C THR A 71 -6.17 6.41 -10.42
N GLU A 72 -7.27 6.93 -9.87
CA GLU A 72 -7.61 8.34 -9.84
C GLU A 72 -7.83 8.75 -8.39
N PRO A 73 -7.61 10.03 -8.03
CA PRO A 73 -7.79 10.54 -6.66
C PRO A 73 -9.28 10.72 -6.30
N ASN A 74 -10.13 9.79 -6.74
CA ASN A 74 -11.56 9.75 -6.51
C ASN A 74 -11.86 8.52 -5.67
N ALA A 75 -12.29 8.75 -4.43
CA ALA A 75 -12.78 7.70 -3.55
C ALA A 75 -14.11 7.13 -4.05
N GLY A 76 -14.46 5.95 -3.54
CA GLY A 76 -15.71 5.25 -3.80
C GLY A 76 -15.50 3.97 -4.59
N LYS A 77 -16.23 2.92 -4.20
CA LYS A 77 -16.18 1.59 -4.83
C LYS A 77 -16.37 1.63 -6.35
N ASP A 78 -17.17 2.55 -6.88
CA ASP A 78 -17.43 2.66 -8.32
C ASP A 78 -16.19 3.07 -9.14
N HIS A 79 -15.18 3.65 -8.49
CA HIS A 79 -13.91 4.07 -9.11
C HIS A 79 -12.79 3.04 -8.94
N ARG A 80 -13.06 1.91 -8.28
CA ARG A 80 -12.03 0.93 -7.96
C ARG A 80 -11.51 0.23 -9.22
N VAL A 81 -10.21 0.00 -9.24
CA VAL A 81 -9.55 -0.93 -10.16
C VAL A 81 -9.27 -2.29 -9.50
N TRP A 82 -9.42 -2.36 -8.17
CA TRP A 82 -9.32 -3.59 -7.39
C TRP A 82 -10.09 -3.44 -6.06
N PRO A 83 -10.73 -4.51 -5.54
CA PRO A 83 -10.86 -5.83 -6.15
C PRO A 83 -11.84 -5.86 -7.33
N ASN A 84 -11.56 -6.75 -8.30
CA ASN A 84 -12.34 -6.89 -9.55
C ASN A 84 -13.66 -7.66 -9.39
N SER A 85 -14.00 -8.14 -8.18
CA SER A 85 -15.20 -8.95 -7.93
C SER A 85 -16.19 -8.23 -7.01
N GLY A 86 -17.31 -7.76 -7.57
CA GLY A 86 -18.47 -7.21 -6.83
C GLY A 86 -18.13 -6.03 -5.92
N ASP A 87 -19.07 -5.56 -5.09
CA ASP A 87 -18.93 -4.40 -4.19
C ASP A 87 -18.01 -4.66 -2.97
N SER A 88 -17.01 -5.51 -3.15
CA SER A 88 -16.18 -6.04 -2.07
C SER A 88 -14.98 -5.14 -1.81
N THR A 89 -14.61 -5.07 -0.54
CA THR A 89 -13.31 -4.63 -0.01
C THR A 89 -12.57 -5.89 0.43
N VAL A 90 -11.30 -5.74 0.80
CA VAL A 90 -10.54 -6.83 1.40
C VAL A 90 -10.00 -6.37 2.76
N PRO A 91 -10.29 -7.10 3.85
CA PRO A 91 -9.79 -6.72 5.17
C PRO A 91 -8.27 -6.78 5.21
N ALA A 92 -7.64 -5.66 5.57
CA ALA A 92 -6.20 -5.45 5.57
C ALA A 92 -5.70 -5.15 6.99
N GLY A 93 -5.54 -6.21 7.79
CA GLY A 93 -4.96 -6.11 9.13
C GLY A 93 -3.43 -6.02 9.11
N ALA A 94 -2.83 -5.61 10.22
CA ALA A 94 -1.38 -5.52 10.35
C ALA A 94 -0.67 -6.83 9.99
N GLY A 95 0.34 -6.75 9.11
CA GLY A 95 1.10 -7.89 8.58
C GLY A 95 0.39 -8.66 7.46
N ALA A 96 -0.82 -8.28 7.07
CA ALA A 96 -1.54 -8.94 5.98
C ALA A 96 -0.81 -8.76 4.64
N ARG A 97 -0.79 -9.84 3.86
CA ARG A 97 -0.24 -9.89 2.51
C ARG A 97 -1.37 -10.18 1.54
N ILE A 98 -1.63 -9.22 0.67
CA ILE A 98 -2.84 -9.16 -0.14
C ILE A 98 -2.42 -9.23 -1.61
N PRO A 99 -2.62 -10.36 -2.29
CA PRO A 99 -2.31 -10.47 -3.71
C PRO A 99 -3.33 -9.67 -4.53
N LEU A 100 -2.84 -8.83 -5.44
CA LEU A 100 -3.69 -8.01 -6.32
C LEU A 100 -3.73 -8.58 -7.73
N GLY A 101 -2.56 -8.72 -8.35
CA GLY A 101 -2.40 -9.20 -9.73
C GLY A 101 -3.04 -8.29 -10.78
N ILE A 102 -3.06 -6.96 -10.54
CA ILE A 102 -3.65 -6.00 -11.48
C ILE A 102 -2.59 -5.42 -12.41
N GLN A 103 -2.93 -5.29 -13.69
CA GLN A 103 -2.06 -4.68 -14.70
C GLN A 103 -2.52 -3.27 -15.00
N LEU A 104 -1.61 -2.30 -14.91
CA LEU A 104 -1.86 -0.90 -15.20
C LEU A 104 -0.98 -0.43 -16.36
N ASN A 105 -1.55 0.43 -17.19
CA ASN A 105 -0.80 1.14 -18.22
C ASN A 105 -0.18 2.40 -17.60
N VAL A 106 1.08 2.66 -17.94
CA VAL A 106 1.83 3.82 -17.47
C VAL A 106 2.30 4.61 -18.69
N GLU A 107 1.87 5.87 -18.76
CA GLU A 107 2.32 6.85 -19.75
C GLU A 107 2.95 8.03 -19.01
N GLY A 108 4.27 8.06 -18.92
CA GLY A 108 5.02 8.97 -18.06
C GLY A 108 4.93 8.60 -16.56
N SER A 109 3.73 8.60 -15.98
CA SER A 109 3.48 8.18 -14.61
C SER A 109 2.03 7.73 -14.36
N GLN A 110 1.84 6.85 -13.40
CA GLN A 110 0.53 6.39 -12.93
C GLN A 110 0.49 6.40 -11.40
N ASP A 111 -0.51 7.06 -10.84
CA ASP A 111 -0.77 7.03 -9.41
C ASP A 111 -1.68 5.86 -9.03
N ILE A 112 -1.45 5.33 -7.84
CA ILE A 112 -2.29 4.32 -7.22
C ILE A 112 -2.65 4.83 -5.84
N PHE A 113 -3.94 4.79 -5.52
CA PHE A 113 -4.48 5.24 -4.24
C PHE A 113 -5.09 4.04 -3.52
N LEU A 114 -4.72 3.88 -2.25
CA LEU A 114 -5.25 2.87 -1.36
C LEU A 114 -6.27 3.56 -0.44
N TRP A 115 -7.43 2.95 -0.31
CA TRP A 115 -8.55 3.52 0.43
C TRP A 115 -9.09 2.53 1.44
N ASP A 116 -9.52 3.04 2.58
CA ASP A 116 -10.42 2.35 3.49
C ASP A 116 -11.85 2.73 3.14
N PHE A 117 -12.74 1.74 3.09
CA PHE A 117 -14.14 1.98 2.79
C PHE A 117 -14.93 2.18 4.08
N ASP A 118 -15.70 3.27 4.14
CA ASP A 118 -16.61 3.54 5.25
C ASP A 118 -18.07 3.58 4.73
N ASP A 119 -18.96 2.82 5.36
CA ASP A 119 -20.37 2.74 4.97
C ASP A 119 -21.25 3.87 5.54
N VAL A 120 -20.75 4.58 6.55
CA VAL A 120 -21.44 5.68 7.25
C VAL A 120 -20.77 7.04 7.06
N SER A 121 -19.51 7.06 6.63
CA SER A 121 -18.75 8.29 6.40
C SER A 121 -18.09 8.32 5.02
N ALA A 122 -17.11 9.20 4.83
CA ALA A 122 -16.34 9.24 3.58
C ALA A 122 -15.20 8.23 3.68
N ASP A 123 -14.88 7.58 2.57
CA ASP A 123 -13.75 6.66 2.50
C ASP A 123 -12.42 7.39 2.79
N ASP A 124 -11.57 6.76 3.58
CA ASP A 124 -10.33 7.35 4.09
C ASP A 124 -9.14 6.99 3.18
N LEU A 125 -8.31 8.00 2.88
CA LEU A 125 -7.11 7.77 2.06
C LEU A 125 -6.01 7.16 2.92
N LEU A 126 -5.73 5.88 2.70
CA LEU A 126 -4.65 5.14 3.38
C LEU A 126 -3.26 5.48 2.84
N GLY A 127 -3.20 6.04 1.63
CA GLY A 127 -1.99 6.56 1.03
C GLY A 127 -1.95 6.33 -0.46
N SER A 128 -0.88 6.81 -1.09
CA SER A 128 -0.70 6.65 -2.52
C SER A 128 0.75 6.43 -2.91
N VAL A 129 0.94 5.85 -4.10
CA VAL A 129 2.25 5.72 -4.73
C VAL A 129 2.16 6.15 -6.18
N THR A 130 3.20 6.84 -6.65
CA THR A 130 3.38 7.15 -8.07
C THR A 130 4.36 6.16 -8.67
N ILE A 131 3.96 5.50 -9.75
CA ILE A 131 4.82 4.67 -10.60
C ILE A 131 5.22 5.50 -11.82
N SER A 132 6.52 5.73 -12.02
CA SER A 132 7.01 6.37 -13.23
C SER A 132 7.35 5.34 -14.30
N GLU A 133 7.14 5.68 -15.57
CA GLU A 133 7.52 4.85 -16.72
C GLU A 133 9.02 4.49 -16.69
N ASP A 134 9.88 5.40 -16.23
CA ASP A 134 11.33 5.19 -16.15
C ASP A 134 11.76 4.14 -15.11
N GLU A 135 10.87 3.79 -14.18
CA GLU A 135 11.12 2.74 -13.19
C GLU A 135 10.83 1.34 -13.78
N LEU A 136 10.04 1.28 -14.87
CA LEU A 136 9.57 0.04 -15.45
C LEU A 136 10.67 -0.69 -16.24
N GLY A 137 10.65 -2.03 -16.16
CA GLY A 137 11.67 -2.88 -16.78
C GLY A 137 12.95 -3.06 -15.96
N SER A 138 13.06 -2.43 -14.78
CA SER A 138 14.18 -2.59 -13.84
C SER A 138 14.07 -3.86 -12.96
N GLY A 139 12.99 -4.63 -13.12
CA GLY A 139 12.66 -5.80 -12.28
C GLY A 139 11.59 -5.46 -11.25
N SER A 140 11.43 -6.32 -10.24
CA SER A 140 10.47 -6.07 -9.16
C SER A 140 10.85 -4.82 -8.37
N LEU A 141 9.87 -4.00 -8.06
CA LEU A 141 9.98 -2.78 -7.27
C LEU A 141 9.04 -2.84 -6.08
N SER A 142 9.28 -1.95 -5.12
CA SER A 142 8.41 -1.79 -3.97
C SER A 142 8.31 -0.31 -3.64
N LYS A 143 7.11 0.16 -3.31
CA LYS A 143 6.84 1.55 -2.95
C LYS A 143 6.04 1.59 -1.65
N LEU A 144 6.27 2.61 -0.83
CA LEU A 144 5.52 2.82 0.40
C LEU A 144 4.39 3.81 0.13
N ALA A 145 3.15 3.37 0.31
CA ALA A 145 2.00 4.23 0.52
C ALA A 145 1.86 4.51 2.02
N HIS A 146 1.67 5.77 2.39
CA HIS A 146 1.33 6.13 3.75
C HIS A 146 0.35 7.31 3.77
N SER A 147 -0.39 7.42 4.88
CA SER A 147 -1.22 8.57 5.20
C SER A 147 -0.83 9.10 6.57
N ASP A 148 -0.47 10.39 6.62
CA ASP A 148 -0.17 11.05 7.88
C ASP A 148 -1.45 11.32 8.70
N GLU A 149 -2.60 11.43 8.03
CA GLU A 149 -3.92 11.63 8.63
C GLU A 149 -4.43 10.33 9.26
N GLU A 150 -4.34 9.22 8.51
CA GLU A 150 -4.82 7.90 8.98
C GLU A 150 -3.77 7.10 9.76
N HIS A 151 -2.53 7.59 9.82
CA HIS A 151 -1.39 6.89 10.43
C HIS A 151 -1.16 5.46 9.90
N SER A 152 -1.50 5.23 8.64
CA SER A 152 -1.45 3.92 7.98
C SER A 152 -0.22 3.76 7.08
N TYR A 153 0.23 2.51 6.91
CA TYR A 153 1.46 2.16 6.19
C TYR A 153 1.31 0.89 5.38
N TYR A 154 1.52 1.02 4.08
CA TYR A 154 1.33 -0.04 3.10
C TYR A 154 2.51 -0.12 2.14
N TYR A 155 3.06 -1.32 1.94
CA TYR A 155 3.95 -1.56 0.81
C TYR A 155 3.16 -2.05 -0.40
N VAL A 156 3.44 -1.42 -1.54
CA VAL A 156 2.93 -1.80 -2.86
C VAL A 156 4.07 -2.45 -3.63
N GLN A 157 3.96 -3.74 -3.91
CA GLN A 157 4.92 -4.49 -4.71
C GLN A 157 4.46 -4.53 -6.17
N LEU A 158 5.39 -4.25 -7.08
CA LEU A 158 5.13 -4.20 -8.51
C LEU A 158 6.24 -4.87 -9.34
N SER A 159 5.91 -5.35 -10.54
CA SER A 159 6.85 -5.97 -11.50
C SER A 159 6.53 -5.68 -12.96
#